data_AF-A0A1E3K7M6-F1
#
_entry.id   AF-A0A1E3K7M6-F1
#
_cell.length_a   1.000
_cell.length_b   1.000
_cell.length_c   1.000
_cell.angle_alpha   90.00
_cell.angle_beta   90.00
_cell.angle_gamma   90.00
#
_symmetry.space_group_name_H-M   'P 1'
#
loop_
_entity.id
_entity.type
_entity.pdbx_description
1 polymer ?
#
loop_
_entity_poly.entity_id
_entity_poly.type
_entity_poly.pdbx_seq_one_letter_code
_entity_poly.pdbx_strand_id
1 'polypeptide(L)'
;MREPATKRLRTKRACDYCRLHRIRCEFGTDQDDKRQRTITKDADPHGELQSFQGIEPGYLGPSSVTQQVHDHCYLSESTERKIKRLEDRLDIYHDAFEKNHDRGRLVGRPPDIGETARRRAVAAATAIRVQEGLIEKLGTEAILNDLMSSCQRSFLPLFPAVSVHESLGRRIPTPEFEAIFGNFHINSTPPTSLPQVFRLLICAIPAASRGVPVHIRESIFSALNSALDSMDFSMGMASLSNVQMHLLMSVNDGLWKRGPMGRAVYAATRMATGLALHRSVSRQAIPIAQINRRARIWGACIIADRWMTLRLGQMPSIDLSYADAPFPSHLPDHILDGTNYPLDTIPCFRFHQEMTKLADLLGRAYRLSCSPYGLNRSEGYSHFLWQIDYLEWRAQIPQNWPYSAHIDTPQATPILNLLTVAVLYTFIQPFYWPTQPIPENVTYRPPDAFWDSILTMAGESIEWMCGAGSFYFDIWSTLLHPFICCLVVQAKAAQKGSFTSGLLLDRGIQVICEWAKHGESPPFVTYQRADIVEMVQALKVEEGIEAAQGIIPL
;
A
#
# COMPACT_ATOMS: atom_id res chain seq x y z
N MET A 1 -13.74 -57.13 14.33
CA MET A 1 -12.36 -56.87 13.86
C MET A 1 -12.07 -55.40 14.07
N ARG A 2 -11.10 -55.05 14.91
CA ARG A 2 -10.67 -53.68 15.20
C ARG A 2 -9.59 -53.28 14.19
N GLU A 3 -9.73 -52.13 13.55
CA GLU A 3 -8.72 -51.53 12.68
C GLU A 3 -7.43 -51.19 13.45
N PRO A 4 -6.24 -51.29 12.81
CA PRO A 4 -4.98 -51.04 13.48
C PRO A 4 -4.76 -49.54 13.71
N ALA A 5 -4.31 -49.18 14.91
CA ALA A 5 -3.95 -47.82 15.27
C ALA A 5 -2.81 -47.29 14.39
N THR A 6 -3.03 -46.12 13.79
CA THR A 6 -2.03 -45.36 13.02
C THR A 6 -0.82 -45.06 13.90
N LYS A 7 0.36 -45.55 13.49
CA LYS A 7 1.62 -45.29 14.21
C LYS A 7 1.90 -43.78 14.22
N ARG A 8 1.91 -43.20 15.42
CA ARG A 8 2.25 -41.79 15.67
C ARG A 8 3.69 -41.49 15.22
N LEU A 9 3.86 -40.53 14.32
CA LEU A 9 5.16 -39.97 13.95
C LEU A 9 5.72 -39.15 15.13
N ARG A 10 6.95 -39.47 15.56
CA ARG A 10 7.67 -38.74 16.61
C ARG A 10 8.13 -37.38 16.08
N THR A 11 7.64 -36.28 16.66
CA THR A 11 8.21 -34.94 16.47
C THR A 11 9.62 -34.90 17.05
N LYS A 12 10.62 -34.51 16.25
CA LYS A 12 12.05 -34.55 16.65
C LYS A 12 12.48 -33.40 17.56
N ARG A 13 11.72 -32.30 17.65
CA ARG A 13 11.96 -31.20 18.61
C ARG A 13 10.73 -30.29 18.71
N ALA A 14 10.37 -29.86 19.92
CA ALA A 14 9.37 -28.80 20.12
C ALA A 14 9.99 -27.43 19.75
N CYS A 15 9.20 -26.51 19.16
CA CYS A 15 9.69 -25.15 18.87
C CYS A 15 10.05 -24.41 20.17
N ASP A 16 10.90 -23.39 20.08
CA ASP A 16 11.44 -22.71 21.26
C ASP A 16 10.34 -22.02 22.10
N TYR A 17 9.26 -21.55 21.47
CA TYR A 17 8.07 -21.03 22.15
C TYR A 17 7.38 -22.08 23.03
N CYS A 18 7.07 -23.25 22.47
CA CYS A 18 6.45 -24.37 23.20
C CYS A 18 7.36 -24.90 24.31
N ARG A 19 8.68 -24.82 24.10
CA ARG A 19 9.69 -25.23 25.08
C ARG A 19 9.78 -24.27 26.26
N LEU A 20 9.75 -22.97 25.99
CA LEU A 20 9.78 -21.92 27.01
C LEU A 20 8.55 -22.01 27.91
N HIS A 21 7.38 -22.32 27.33
CA HIS A 21 6.10 -22.33 28.03
C HIS A 21 5.62 -23.71 28.48
N ARG A 22 6.43 -24.76 28.29
CA ARG A 22 6.12 -26.17 28.64
C ARG A 22 4.78 -26.68 28.08
N ILE A 23 4.34 -26.13 26.96
CA ILE A 23 3.12 -26.56 26.26
C ILE A 23 3.47 -27.54 25.12
N ARG A 24 2.52 -28.40 24.76
CA ARG A 24 2.71 -29.44 23.75
C ARG A 24 2.66 -28.84 22.35
N CYS A 25 3.68 -29.11 21.53
CA CYS A 25 3.75 -28.63 20.16
C CYS A 25 2.87 -29.50 19.24
N GLU A 26 1.76 -28.96 18.72
CA GLU A 26 0.74 -29.73 17.97
C GLU A 26 0.92 -29.73 16.44
N PHE A 27 1.90 -29.00 15.90
CA PHE A 27 2.08 -28.91 14.45
C PHE A 27 2.97 -30.03 13.88
N GLY A 28 2.43 -30.71 12.86
CA GLY A 28 3.14 -31.69 12.05
C GLY A 28 4.28 -31.02 11.27
N THR A 29 5.35 -31.77 11.04
CA THR A 29 6.51 -31.34 10.25
C THR A 29 6.09 -31.16 8.79
N ASP A 30 5.58 -29.98 8.44
CA ASP A 30 5.72 -29.52 7.07
C ASP A 30 7.20 -29.24 6.83
N GLN A 31 7.65 -29.72 5.67
CA GLN A 31 9.02 -29.79 5.20
C GLN A 31 9.90 -28.70 5.80
N ASP A 32 10.91 -29.13 6.57
CA ASP A 32 12.02 -28.30 7.02
C ASP A 32 12.40 -27.33 5.91
N ASP A 33 12.04 -26.06 6.06
CA ASP A 33 12.67 -24.98 5.31
C ASP A 33 14.10 -24.90 5.86
N LYS A 34 14.97 -25.78 5.36
CA LYS A 34 16.38 -25.94 5.74
C LYS A 34 17.17 -24.62 5.61
N ARG A 35 16.55 -23.58 5.04
CA ARG A 35 17.01 -22.21 4.83
C ARG A 35 16.94 -21.34 6.10
N GLN A 36 16.29 -21.78 7.18
CA GLN A 36 16.23 -21.06 8.47
C GLN A 36 17.59 -20.94 9.21
N ARG A 37 18.55 -21.83 8.92
CA ARG A 37 19.75 -22.00 9.77
C ARG A 37 20.88 -20.98 9.56
N THR A 38 20.82 -20.13 8.55
CA THR A 38 21.95 -19.25 8.20
C THR A 38 21.77 -17.79 8.59
N ILE A 39 20.57 -17.35 9.00
CA ILE A 39 20.30 -15.92 9.28
C ILE A 39 20.34 -15.60 10.79
N THR A 40 20.26 -16.59 11.67
CA THR A 40 20.10 -16.38 13.12
C THR A 40 21.36 -16.60 13.96
N LYS A 41 22.52 -16.87 13.34
CA LYS A 41 23.70 -17.31 14.12
C LYS A 41 24.61 -16.24 14.69
N ASP A 42 24.50 -14.97 14.29
CA ASP A 42 25.38 -13.91 14.81
C ASP A 42 24.59 -12.67 15.26
N ALA A 43 23.64 -12.85 16.19
CA ALA A 43 23.16 -11.73 17.00
C ALA A 43 24.10 -11.57 18.21
N ASP A 44 25.22 -10.90 18.00
CA ASP A 44 26.15 -10.49 19.06
C ASP A 44 25.40 -9.57 20.07
N PRO A 45 25.44 -9.86 21.38
CA PRO A 45 24.83 -9.00 22.40
C PRO A 45 25.44 -7.59 22.46
N HIS A 46 26.62 -7.38 21.88
CA HIS A 46 27.36 -6.14 21.96
C HIS A 46 27.77 -5.59 20.58
N GLY A 47 26.77 -5.09 19.85
CA GLY A 47 26.98 -3.95 18.94
C GLY A 47 27.76 -4.22 17.66
N GLU A 48 27.13 -4.90 16.71
CA GLU A 48 27.31 -4.56 15.29
C GLU A 48 26.05 -3.87 14.75
N LEU A 49 26.30 -2.82 13.97
CA LEU A 49 25.36 -1.80 13.54
C LEU A 49 24.17 -2.38 12.75
N GLN A 50 23.00 -2.30 13.37
CA GLN A 50 21.67 -2.00 12.80
C GLN A 50 21.62 -1.89 11.26
N SER A 51 21.62 -3.02 10.56
CA SER A 51 21.10 -3.07 9.20
C SER A 51 19.57 -3.18 9.31
N PHE A 52 18.86 -2.12 8.92
CA PHE A 52 17.40 -2.17 8.83
C PHE A 52 17.02 -3.06 7.64
N GLN A 53 16.30 -4.15 7.91
CA GLN A 53 15.87 -5.16 6.92
C GLN A 53 16.97 -5.82 6.07
N GLY A 54 18.25 -5.69 6.46
CA GLY A 54 19.39 -6.11 5.64
C GLY A 54 19.57 -5.20 4.41
N ILE A 55 20.78 -5.17 3.85
CA ILE A 55 21.00 -4.44 2.60
C ILE A 55 20.47 -5.30 1.45
N GLU A 56 19.36 -4.86 0.88
CA GLU A 56 18.78 -5.50 -0.30
C GLU A 56 19.67 -5.21 -1.54
N PRO A 57 19.95 -6.21 -2.39
CA PRO A 57 20.78 -6.02 -3.56
C PRO A 57 20.14 -5.03 -4.55
N GLY A 58 20.98 -4.31 -5.28
CA GLY A 58 20.55 -3.44 -6.36
C GLY A 58 20.14 -4.23 -7.61
N TYR A 59 19.19 -3.71 -8.36
CA TYR A 59 18.75 -4.29 -9.62
C TYR A 59 19.41 -3.61 -10.82
N LEU A 60 19.96 -4.42 -11.72
CA LEU A 60 20.38 -4.01 -13.05
C LEU A 60 19.49 -4.66 -14.12
N GLY A 61 18.90 -3.83 -14.98
CA GLY A 61 18.06 -4.28 -16.07
C GLY A 61 18.85 -4.93 -17.24
N PRO A 62 18.13 -5.45 -18.25
CA PRO A 62 18.75 -6.19 -19.34
C PRO A 62 19.67 -5.36 -20.25
N SER A 63 19.51 -4.02 -20.26
CA SER A 63 20.38 -3.10 -21.00
C SER A 63 21.65 -2.70 -20.24
N SER A 64 21.86 -3.22 -19.02
CA SER A 64 23.07 -2.91 -18.27
C SER A 64 24.31 -3.47 -18.97
N VAL A 65 25.45 -2.76 -18.86
CA VAL A 65 26.72 -3.20 -19.47
C VAL A 65 27.08 -4.61 -19.03
N THR A 66 26.88 -4.94 -17.74
CA THR A 66 27.10 -6.29 -17.21
C THR A 66 26.25 -7.33 -17.95
N GLN A 67 24.95 -7.08 -18.13
CA GLN A 67 24.09 -7.99 -18.88
C GLN A 67 24.52 -8.10 -20.34
N GLN A 68 24.81 -6.98 -21.00
CA GLN A 68 25.19 -6.97 -22.42
C GLN A 68 26.52 -7.71 -22.64
N VAL A 69 27.49 -7.56 -21.73
CA VAL A 69 28.76 -8.31 -21.77
C VAL A 69 28.51 -9.79 -21.53
N HIS A 70 27.68 -10.14 -20.54
CA HIS A 70 27.29 -11.53 -20.32
C HIS A 70 26.65 -12.12 -21.60
N ASP A 71 25.62 -11.50 -22.15
CA ASP A 71 24.84 -12.10 -23.25
C ASP A 71 25.59 -12.16 -24.59
N HIS A 72 26.55 -11.26 -24.81
CA HIS A 72 27.19 -11.11 -26.12
C HIS A 72 28.69 -11.43 -26.16
N CYS A 73 29.38 -11.54 -25.01
CA CYS A 73 30.83 -11.79 -24.98
C CYS A 73 31.22 -13.25 -24.66
N TYR A 74 30.26 -14.19 -24.63
CA TYR A 74 30.54 -15.63 -24.60
C TYR A 74 31.12 -16.13 -25.94
N LEU A 75 32.41 -15.86 -26.16
CA LEU A 75 33.12 -16.25 -27.39
C LEU A 75 34.22 -17.30 -27.14
N SER A 76 34.62 -17.53 -25.89
CA SER A 76 35.57 -18.60 -25.51
C SER A 76 35.46 -18.99 -24.04
N GLU A 77 35.79 -20.24 -23.68
CA GLU A 77 35.89 -20.71 -22.28
C GLU A 77 36.85 -19.88 -21.42
N SER A 78 37.84 -19.22 -22.07
CA SER A 78 38.80 -18.35 -21.37
C SER A 78 38.16 -17.01 -20.98
N THR A 79 37.25 -16.50 -21.80
CA THR A 79 36.50 -15.26 -21.56
C THR A 79 35.43 -15.48 -20.49
N GLU A 80 34.71 -16.60 -20.56
CA GLU A 80 33.72 -17.01 -19.55
C GLU A 80 34.32 -17.05 -18.14
N ARG A 81 35.49 -17.69 -17.97
CA ARG A 81 36.18 -17.73 -16.68
C ARG A 81 36.62 -16.34 -16.19
N LYS A 82 36.95 -15.42 -17.10
CA LYS A 82 37.31 -14.03 -16.74
C LYS A 82 36.07 -13.24 -16.31
N ILE A 83 34.97 -13.37 -17.04
CA ILE A 83 33.70 -12.70 -16.73
C ILE A 83 33.19 -13.19 -15.37
N LYS A 84 33.14 -14.51 -15.14
CA LYS A 84 32.72 -15.08 -13.86
C LYS A 84 33.55 -14.56 -12.68
N ARG A 85 34.88 -14.50 -12.81
CA ARG A 85 35.75 -13.90 -11.78
C ARG A 85 35.47 -12.43 -11.53
N LEU A 86 35.09 -11.68 -12.57
CA LEU A 86 34.71 -10.27 -12.43
C LEU A 86 33.36 -10.14 -11.74
N GLU A 87 32.38 -10.97 -12.09
CA GLU A 87 31.06 -11.02 -11.47
C GLU A 87 31.16 -11.39 -9.99
N ASP A 88 31.94 -12.42 -9.64
CA ASP A 88 32.20 -12.81 -8.26
C ASP A 88 32.85 -11.65 -7.47
N ARG A 89 33.81 -10.94 -8.09
CA ARG A 89 34.48 -9.78 -7.46
C ARG A 89 33.57 -8.57 -7.31
N LEU A 90 32.58 -8.43 -8.19
CA LEU A 90 31.61 -7.33 -8.20
C LEU A 90 30.28 -7.70 -7.52
N ASP A 91 30.19 -8.90 -6.93
CA ASP A 91 29.03 -9.42 -6.21
C ASP A 91 27.75 -9.46 -7.07
N ILE A 92 27.84 -10.01 -8.28
CA ILE A 92 26.75 -10.03 -9.26
C ILE A 92 26.08 -11.42 -9.29
N TYR A 93 24.75 -11.45 -9.17
CA TYR A 93 23.92 -12.65 -9.09
C TYR A 93 23.00 -12.79 -10.31
N HIS A 94 23.17 -13.89 -11.07
CA HIS A 94 22.48 -14.13 -12.34
C HIS A 94 21.18 -14.94 -12.19
N ASP A 95 21.13 -15.85 -11.21
CA ASP A 95 20.02 -16.82 -11.06
C ASP A 95 18.94 -16.39 -10.06
N ALA A 96 18.80 -15.08 -9.82
CA ALA A 96 17.93 -14.57 -8.77
C ALA A 96 16.42 -14.58 -9.12
N PHE A 97 16.05 -14.66 -10.41
CA PHE A 97 14.68 -14.47 -10.89
C PHE A 97 14.10 -15.73 -11.53
N GLU A 98 12.84 -16.10 -11.27
CA GLU A 98 12.22 -17.36 -11.76
C GLU A 98 11.90 -17.36 -13.25
N LYS A 99 11.41 -16.23 -13.74
CA LYS A 99 10.95 -16.05 -15.11
C LYS A 99 11.91 -15.09 -15.77
N ASN A 100 12.51 -15.52 -16.88
CA ASN A 100 13.55 -14.76 -17.57
C ASN A 100 14.86 -14.63 -16.77
N HIS A 101 15.42 -15.78 -16.33
CA HIS A 101 16.78 -15.87 -15.77
C HIS A 101 17.81 -15.09 -16.59
N ASP A 102 17.59 -14.92 -17.91
CA ASP A 102 18.50 -14.21 -18.81
C ASP A 102 18.30 -12.68 -18.84
N ARG A 103 17.29 -12.12 -18.15
CA ARG A 103 16.95 -10.69 -18.26
C ARG A 103 17.07 -9.98 -16.92
N GLY A 104 18.25 -9.42 -16.65
CA GLY A 104 18.55 -8.58 -15.49
C GLY A 104 19.27 -9.34 -14.37
N ARG A 105 19.91 -8.59 -13.47
CA ARG A 105 20.81 -9.10 -12.44
C ARG A 105 20.62 -8.40 -11.11
N LEU A 106 20.97 -9.08 -10.03
CA LEU A 106 21.12 -8.46 -8.73
C LEU A 106 22.60 -8.17 -8.48
N VAL A 107 22.91 -6.99 -7.98
CA VAL A 107 24.25 -6.58 -7.59
C VAL A 107 24.22 -6.39 -6.09
N GLY A 108 25.01 -7.20 -5.39
CA GLY A 108 25.19 -7.05 -3.97
C GLY A 108 25.69 -5.66 -3.64
N ARG A 109 25.28 -5.18 -2.47
CA ARG A 109 25.62 -3.83 -2.02
C ARG A 109 26.58 -3.96 -0.86
N PRO A 110 27.67 -3.18 -0.87
CA PRO A 110 28.61 -3.23 0.22
C PRO A 110 27.88 -2.90 1.53
N PRO A 111 28.28 -3.53 2.66
CA PRO A 111 27.79 -3.14 3.96
C PRO A 111 27.97 -1.62 4.16
N ASP A 112 26.98 -0.99 4.78
CA ASP A 112 27.06 0.43 5.10
C ASP A 112 28.21 0.64 6.10
N ILE A 113 29.32 1.21 5.63
CA ILE A 113 30.50 1.50 6.44
C ILE A 113 30.67 3.03 6.55
N GLY A 114 31.17 3.50 7.70
CA GLY A 114 31.56 4.89 7.90
C GLY A 114 30.39 5.85 8.14
N GLU A 115 30.33 6.94 7.36
CA GLU A 115 29.44 8.08 7.61
C GLU A 115 27.95 7.73 7.52
N THR A 116 27.57 6.85 6.59
CA THR A 116 26.18 6.40 6.41
C THR A 116 25.67 5.61 7.62
N ALA A 117 26.50 4.70 8.13
CA ALA A 117 26.22 3.93 9.33
C ALA A 117 26.09 4.84 10.56
N ARG A 118 26.98 5.83 10.68
CA ARG A 118 26.93 6.85 11.73
C ARG A 118 25.64 7.66 11.68
N ARG A 119 25.23 8.15 10.50
CA ARG A 119 23.98 8.90 10.32
C ARG A 119 22.75 8.11 10.75
N ARG A 120 22.68 6.82 10.43
CA ARG A 120 21.58 5.95 10.88
C ARG A 120 21.54 5.78 12.39
N ALA A 121 22.70 5.59 13.03
CA ALA A 121 22.77 5.51 14.49
C ALA A 121 22.31 6.82 15.14
N VAL A 122 22.71 7.97 14.60
CA VAL A 122 22.25 9.30 15.05
C VAL A 122 20.75 9.45 14.86
N ALA A 123 20.20 9.03 13.72
CA ALA A 123 18.77 9.10 13.45
C ALA A 123 17.96 8.22 14.42
N ALA A 124 18.44 7.00 14.70
CA ALA A 124 17.82 6.11 15.67
C ALA A 124 17.83 6.71 17.09
N ALA A 125 18.97 7.25 17.53
CA ALA A 125 19.08 7.93 18.82
C ALA A 125 18.18 9.16 18.91
N THR A 126 18.08 9.93 17.83
CA THR A 126 17.19 11.10 17.74
C THR A 126 15.73 10.69 17.85
N ALA A 127 15.30 9.65 17.13
CA ALA A 127 13.94 9.15 17.20
C ALA A 127 13.54 8.69 18.62
N ILE A 128 14.44 8.00 19.33
CA ILE A 128 14.22 7.59 20.73
C ILE A 128 14.03 8.82 21.63
N ARG A 129 14.96 9.77 21.58
CA ARG A 129 14.90 10.99 22.40
C ARG A 129 13.65 11.82 22.13
N VAL A 130 13.27 11.94 20.86
CA VAL A 130 12.06 12.66 20.45
C VAL A 130 10.80 11.97 20.98
N GLN A 131 10.78 10.63 20.96
CA GLN A 131 9.65 9.87 21.50
C GLN A 131 9.55 10.00 23.03
N GLU A 132 10.67 9.96 23.75
CA GLU A 132 10.72 10.19 25.20
C GLU A 132 10.22 11.59 25.56
N GLY A 133 10.72 12.62 24.87
CA GLY A 133 10.25 14.00 25.07
C GLY A 133 8.79 14.21 24.66
N LEU A 134 8.28 13.43 23.71
CA LEU A 134 6.85 13.44 23.36
C LEU A 134 5.99 12.85 24.48
N ILE A 135 6.42 11.75 25.09
CA ILE A 135 5.71 11.14 26.22
C ILE A 135 5.66 12.12 27.40
N GLU A 136 6.76 12.81 27.69
CA GLU A 136 6.81 13.84 28.72
C GLU A 136 5.83 14.98 28.43
N LYS A 137 5.78 15.48 27.19
CA LYS A 137 4.85 16.54 26.76
C LYS A 137 3.38 16.12 26.82
N LEU A 138 3.07 14.90 26.42
CA LEU A 138 1.70 14.36 26.42
C LEU A 138 1.26 13.90 27.82
N GLY A 139 2.20 13.77 28.76
CA GLY A 139 1.96 13.35 30.14
C GLY A 139 1.69 11.85 30.32
N THR A 140 1.46 11.07 29.25
CA THR A 140 1.19 9.63 29.33
C THR A 140 1.61 8.86 28.07
N GLU A 141 2.14 7.63 28.25
CA GLU A 141 2.37 6.69 27.14
C GLU A 141 1.05 6.08 26.60
N ALA A 142 -0.02 6.14 27.40
CA ALA A 142 -1.34 5.62 27.06
C ALA A 142 -1.87 6.20 25.73
N ILE A 143 -1.74 7.52 25.52
CA ILE A 143 -2.17 8.20 24.28
C ILE A 143 -1.47 7.60 23.04
N LEU A 144 -0.16 7.36 23.12
CA LEU A 144 0.59 6.76 22.00
C LEU A 144 0.17 5.30 21.76
N ASN A 145 -0.11 4.54 22.82
CA ASN A 145 -0.59 3.17 22.69
C ASN A 145 -2.01 3.11 22.10
N ASP A 146 -2.89 4.05 22.47
CA ASP A 146 -4.25 4.15 21.92
C ASP A 146 -4.22 4.52 20.43
N LEU A 147 -3.38 5.48 20.03
CA LEU A 147 -3.18 5.82 18.62
C LEU A 147 -2.57 4.64 17.84
N MET A 148 -1.57 3.96 18.41
CA MET A 148 -0.98 2.78 17.77
C MET A 148 -2.03 1.67 17.57
N SER A 149 -2.83 1.38 18.60
CA SER A 149 -3.94 0.42 18.56
C SER A 149 -4.99 0.83 17.52
N SER A 150 -5.34 2.12 17.45
CA SER A 150 -6.24 2.66 16.42
C SER A 150 -5.71 2.41 15.01
N CYS A 151 -4.43 2.69 14.75
CA CYS A 151 -3.82 2.43 13.44
C CYS A 151 -3.78 0.93 13.11
N GLN A 152 -3.42 0.08 14.08
CA GLN A 152 -3.33 -1.37 13.91
C GLN A 152 -4.68 -2.03 13.63
N ARG A 153 -5.78 -1.51 14.18
CA ARG A 153 -7.13 -2.04 13.97
C ARG A 153 -7.81 -1.46 12.75
N SER A 154 -7.66 -0.15 12.52
CA SER A 154 -8.48 0.58 11.56
C SER A 154 -7.78 0.85 10.23
N PHE A 155 -6.44 0.89 10.17
CA PHE A 155 -5.70 1.31 8.96
C PHE A 155 -4.74 0.26 8.40
N LEU A 156 -3.84 -0.32 9.21
CA LEU A 156 -2.87 -1.32 8.72
C LEU A 156 -3.51 -2.53 8.02
N PRO A 157 -4.69 -3.02 8.44
CA PRO A 157 -5.40 -4.07 7.71
C PRO A 157 -5.80 -3.69 6.27
N LEU A 158 -6.03 -2.40 6.02
CA LEU A 158 -6.47 -1.89 4.72
C LEU A 158 -5.29 -1.51 3.82
N PHE A 159 -4.22 -0.96 4.39
CA PHE A 159 -3.02 -0.61 3.64
C PHE A 159 -1.75 -1.20 4.29
N PRO A 160 -1.53 -2.52 4.17
CA PRO A 160 -0.46 -3.23 4.86
C PRO A 160 0.90 -3.06 4.18
N ALA A 161 1.31 -1.83 3.84
CA ALA A 161 2.71 -1.53 3.52
C ALA A 161 3.62 -1.99 4.68
N VAL A 162 3.12 -1.85 5.91
CA VAL A 162 3.61 -2.50 7.12
C VAL A 162 2.46 -3.34 7.69
N SER A 163 2.68 -4.63 7.94
CA SER A 163 1.67 -5.47 8.58
C SER A 163 1.55 -5.18 10.08
N VAL A 164 0.45 -5.59 10.69
CA VAL A 164 0.28 -5.48 12.14
C VAL A 164 1.39 -6.22 12.91
N HIS A 165 1.88 -7.35 12.39
CA HIS A 165 2.99 -8.07 12.98
C HIS A 165 4.30 -7.26 12.92
N GLU A 166 4.57 -6.61 11.79
CA GLU A 166 5.75 -5.76 11.62
C GLU A 166 5.70 -4.51 12.50
N SER A 167 4.50 -4.00 12.76
CA SER A 167 4.28 -2.80 13.57
C SER A 167 4.72 -2.96 15.04
N LEU A 168 4.83 -4.19 15.55
CA LEU A 168 5.35 -4.48 16.89
C LEU A 168 6.86 -4.22 17.02
N GLY A 169 7.60 -4.21 15.91
CA GLY A 169 9.05 -4.04 15.91
C GLY A 169 9.75 -5.13 16.71
N ARG A 170 10.48 -4.75 17.78
CA ARG A 170 11.18 -5.68 18.69
C ARG A 170 10.32 -6.10 19.90
N ARG A 171 9.09 -5.60 20.01
CA ARG A 171 8.24 -5.88 21.17
C ARG A 171 7.67 -7.28 21.06
N ILE A 172 7.69 -8.00 22.17
CA ILE A 172 6.96 -9.25 22.30
C ILE A 172 5.46 -8.91 22.22
N PRO A 173 4.65 -9.68 21.48
CA PRO A 173 3.19 -9.53 21.49
C PRO A 173 2.67 -9.51 22.93
N THR A 174 1.80 -8.55 23.24
CA THR A 174 1.12 -8.55 24.56
C THR A 174 -0.06 -9.53 24.53
N PRO A 175 -0.56 -9.99 25.69
CA PRO A 175 -1.77 -10.81 25.73
C PRO A 175 -2.97 -10.15 25.03
N GLU A 176 -3.09 -8.83 25.11
CA GLU A 176 -4.13 -8.07 24.41
C GLU A 176 -3.92 -8.13 22.89
N PHE A 177 -2.68 -8.03 22.41
CA PHE A 177 -2.38 -8.18 20.99
C PHE A 177 -2.80 -9.56 20.50
N GLU A 178 -2.44 -10.63 21.21
CA GLU A 178 -2.79 -12.01 20.82
C GLU A 178 -4.31 -12.23 20.85
N ALA A 179 -5.01 -11.67 21.83
CA ALA A 179 -6.47 -11.73 21.91
C ALA A 179 -7.17 -11.03 20.74
N ILE A 180 -6.51 -10.07 20.08
CA ILE A 180 -7.08 -9.27 19.01
C ILE A 180 -6.66 -9.78 17.63
N PHE A 181 -5.37 -10.04 17.44
CA PHE A 181 -4.79 -10.38 16.13
C PHE A 181 -4.50 -11.88 15.98
N GLY A 182 -4.70 -12.66 17.04
CA GLY A 182 -4.39 -14.09 17.06
C GLY A 182 -2.90 -14.36 17.24
N ASN A 183 -2.48 -15.55 16.82
CA ASN A 183 -1.12 -16.03 17.03
C ASN A 183 -0.11 -15.24 16.19
N PHE A 184 0.88 -14.66 16.87
CA PHE A 184 2.03 -14.03 16.23
C PHE A 184 2.94 -15.08 15.57
N HIS A 185 3.17 -14.96 14.27
CA HIS A 185 4.13 -15.81 13.57
C HIS A 185 5.44 -15.07 13.29
N ILE A 186 6.57 -15.58 13.80
CA ILE A 186 7.88 -14.93 13.69
C ILE A 186 8.27 -14.67 12.22
N ASN A 187 7.99 -15.61 11.31
CA ASN A 187 8.30 -15.43 9.89
C ASN A 187 7.43 -14.36 9.21
N SER A 188 6.31 -13.93 9.81
CA SER A 188 5.56 -12.76 9.30
C SER A 188 6.28 -11.44 9.57
N THR A 189 7.29 -11.43 10.45
CA THR A 189 8.14 -10.26 10.71
C THR A 189 9.48 -10.35 10.00
N PRO A 190 10.10 -9.21 9.66
CA PRO A 190 11.45 -9.20 9.11
C PRO A 190 12.46 -9.72 10.14
N PRO A 191 13.56 -10.38 9.70
CA PRO A 191 14.61 -10.86 10.60
C PRO A 191 15.25 -9.73 11.43
N THR A 192 15.32 -8.54 10.87
CA THR A 192 15.77 -7.32 11.55
C THR A 192 14.61 -6.37 11.75
N SER A 193 14.54 -5.75 12.91
CA SER A 193 13.46 -4.82 13.28
C SER A 193 13.37 -3.59 12.37
N LEU A 194 12.15 -3.09 12.18
CA LEU A 194 11.92 -1.79 11.58
C LEU A 194 12.57 -0.64 12.39
N PRO A 195 12.96 0.47 11.73
CA PRO A 195 13.44 1.69 12.40
C PRO A 195 12.49 2.21 13.48
N GLN A 196 13.05 2.82 14.53
CA GLN A 196 12.26 3.30 15.67
C GLN A 196 11.20 4.36 15.29
N VAL A 197 11.47 5.17 14.27
CA VAL A 197 10.52 6.20 13.80
C VAL A 197 9.21 5.60 13.26
N PHE A 198 9.17 4.31 12.90
CA PHE A 198 7.91 3.67 12.48
C PHE A 198 6.83 3.77 13.55
N ARG A 199 7.18 3.70 14.84
CA ARG A 199 6.20 3.87 15.93
C ARG A 199 5.54 5.24 15.86
N LEU A 200 6.34 6.30 15.71
CA LEU A 200 5.84 7.67 15.57
C LEU A 200 4.96 7.81 14.33
N LEU A 201 5.38 7.22 13.19
CA LEU A 201 4.62 7.28 11.95
C LEU A 201 3.26 6.55 12.06
N ILE A 202 3.25 5.36 12.68
CA ILE A 202 2.03 4.58 12.95
C ILE A 202 1.09 5.36 13.90
N CYS A 203 1.61 6.08 14.89
CA CYS A 203 0.79 6.93 15.76
C CYS A 203 0.29 8.19 15.04
N ALA A 204 1.08 8.75 14.13
CA ALA A 204 0.76 9.98 13.43
C ALA A 204 -0.38 9.83 12.41
N ILE A 205 -0.52 8.66 11.78
CA ILE A 205 -1.62 8.38 10.84
C ILE A 205 -2.99 8.63 11.47
N PRO A 206 -3.40 7.95 12.57
CA PRO A 206 -4.68 8.22 13.23
C PRO A 206 -4.72 9.59 13.92
N ALA A 207 -3.57 10.14 14.33
CA ALA A 207 -3.50 11.50 14.86
C ALA A 207 -3.93 12.57 13.84
N ALA A 208 -3.93 12.26 12.54
CA ALA A 208 -4.44 13.16 11.51
C ALA A 208 -5.97 13.34 11.56
N SER A 209 -6.70 12.41 12.21
CA SER A 209 -8.15 12.49 12.35
C SER A 209 -8.58 13.77 13.09
N ARG A 210 -9.67 14.39 12.65
CA ARG A 210 -10.28 15.55 13.33
C ARG A 210 -10.80 15.20 14.73
N GLY A 211 -10.99 13.91 15.04
CA GLY A 211 -11.37 13.45 16.38
C GLY A 211 -10.24 13.51 17.41
N VAL A 212 -9.00 13.71 16.98
CA VAL A 212 -7.85 13.85 17.88
C VAL A 212 -7.63 15.33 18.22
N PRO A 213 -7.49 15.70 19.50
CA PRO A 213 -7.24 17.09 19.91
C PRO A 213 -6.04 17.70 19.18
N VAL A 214 -6.20 18.94 18.72
CA VAL A 214 -5.21 19.66 17.88
C VAL A 214 -3.81 19.65 18.50
N HIS A 215 -3.70 19.92 19.82
CA HIS A 215 -2.41 19.95 20.52
C HIS A 215 -1.69 18.58 20.52
N ILE A 216 -2.44 17.46 20.60
CA ILE A 216 -1.87 16.10 20.52
C ILE A 216 -1.35 15.85 19.11
N ARG A 217 -2.18 16.15 18.10
CA ARG A 217 -1.81 16.01 16.69
C ARG A 217 -0.56 16.80 16.34
N GLU A 218 -0.52 18.09 16.71
CA GLU A 218 0.63 18.95 16.47
C GLU A 218 1.89 18.46 17.18
N SER A 219 1.77 17.99 18.42
CA SER A 219 2.89 17.42 19.17
C SER A 219 3.46 16.18 18.48
N ILE A 220 2.59 15.27 18.02
CA ILE A 220 3.00 14.06 17.31
C ILE A 220 3.62 14.40 15.95
N PHE A 221 3.02 15.33 15.19
CA PHE A 221 3.53 15.72 13.87
C PHE A 221 4.88 16.43 14.01
N SER A 222 5.03 17.29 15.02
CA SER A 222 6.30 17.96 15.34
C SER A 222 7.39 16.93 15.71
N ALA A 223 7.05 15.96 16.56
CA ALA A 223 7.96 14.86 16.92
C ALA A 223 8.34 14.02 15.69
N LEU A 224 7.36 13.60 14.89
CA LEU A 224 7.59 12.83 13.67
C LEU A 224 8.54 13.58 12.73
N ASN A 225 8.24 14.84 12.39
CA ASN A 225 9.08 15.61 11.48
C ASN A 225 10.49 15.80 12.08
N SER A 226 10.63 16.10 13.37
CA SER A 226 11.95 16.18 14.03
C SER A 226 12.76 14.88 13.91
N ALA A 227 12.11 13.71 14.01
CA ALA A 227 12.76 12.42 13.81
C ALA A 227 13.15 12.19 12.35
N LEU A 228 12.24 12.46 11.40
CA LEU A 228 12.50 12.35 9.96
C LEU A 228 13.60 13.32 9.50
N ASP A 229 13.75 14.45 10.16
CA ASP A 229 14.75 15.47 9.83
C ASP A 229 16.19 15.00 10.03
N SER A 230 16.38 14.02 10.92
CA SER A 230 17.66 13.36 11.16
C SER A 230 17.98 12.22 10.18
N MET A 231 17.02 11.84 9.32
CA MET A 231 17.14 10.71 8.41
C MET A 231 17.65 11.11 7.02
N ASP A 232 18.39 10.19 6.41
CA ASP A 232 18.85 10.30 5.02
C ASP A 232 17.86 9.60 4.07
N PHE A 233 17.17 10.38 3.25
CA PHE A 233 16.22 9.90 2.23
C PHE A 233 16.81 9.85 0.82
N SER A 234 18.14 9.77 0.70
CA SER A 234 18.79 9.63 -0.60
C SER A 234 18.41 8.31 -1.28
N MET A 235 18.29 8.33 -2.61
CA MET A 235 17.92 7.15 -3.41
C MET A 235 18.93 6.00 -3.29
N GLY A 236 20.20 6.31 -2.96
CA GLY A 236 21.24 5.30 -2.69
C GLY A 236 20.99 4.46 -1.44
N MET A 237 20.06 4.89 -0.58
CA MET A 237 19.66 4.20 0.65
C MET A 237 18.44 3.29 0.47
N ALA A 238 18.12 2.87 -0.76
CA ALA A 238 16.99 1.99 -1.00
C ALA A 238 17.08 0.71 -0.16
N SER A 239 16.13 0.53 0.74
CA SER A 239 15.90 -0.69 1.51
C SER A 239 14.40 -0.94 1.55
N LEU A 240 14.00 -2.17 1.85
CA LEU A 240 12.59 -2.49 1.96
C LEU A 240 11.90 -1.62 3.04
N SER A 241 12.58 -1.39 4.17
CA SER A 241 12.10 -0.49 5.24
C SER A 241 11.95 0.97 4.79
N ASN A 242 12.84 1.49 3.94
CA ASN A 242 12.72 2.86 3.42
C ASN A 242 11.55 2.98 2.44
N VAL A 243 11.29 1.95 1.62
CA VAL A 243 10.09 1.89 0.78
C VAL A 243 8.83 1.93 1.65
N GLN A 244 8.76 1.09 2.69
CA GLN A 244 7.64 1.06 3.64
C GLN A 244 7.44 2.41 4.33
N MET A 245 8.52 3.07 4.76
CA MET A 245 8.48 4.38 5.38
C MET A 245 7.87 5.43 4.44
N HIS A 246 8.36 5.50 3.20
CA HIS A 246 7.87 6.43 2.20
C HIS A 246 6.40 6.18 1.85
N LEU A 247 5.97 4.92 1.77
CA LEU A 247 4.57 4.57 1.57
C LEU A 247 3.69 5.06 2.73
N LEU A 248 4.10 4.83 3.98
CA LEU A 248 3.35 5.31 5.15
C LEU A 248 3.34 6.84 5.27
N MET A 249 4.44 7.52 4.95
CA MET A 249 4.49 8.99 4.87
C MET A 249 3.56 9.56 3.79
N SER A 250 3.29 8.79 2.73
CA SER A 250 2.40 9.19 1.64
C SER A 250 0.91 9.07 1.95
N VAL A 251 0.55 8.40 3.05
CA VAL A 251 -0.85 8.16 3.44
C VAL A 251 -1.59 9.47 3.67
N ASN A 252 -0.92 10.46 4.25
CA ASN A 252 -1.48 11.78 4.50
C ASN A 252 -0.45 12.87 4.17
N ASP A 253 -0.86 13.88 3.41
CA ASP A 253 0.02 14.97 2.99
C ASP A 253 0.62 15.74 4.19
N GLY A 254 -0.02 15.71 5.36
CA GLY A 254 0.45 16.40 6.56
C GLY A 254 1.57 15.70 7.33
N LEU A 255 1.83 14.40 7.08
CA LEU A 255 2.78 13.61 7.89
C LEU A 255 4.23 14.01 7.65
N TRP A 256 4.59 14.27 6.39
CA TRP A 256 5.94 14.66 6.02
C TRP A 256 5.92 15.98 5.24
N LYS A 257 6.27 17.07 5.92
CA LYS A 257 6.06 18.42 5.39
C LYS A 257 7.16 18.90 4.43
N ARG A 258 7.71 18.02 3.57
CA ARG A 258 8.93 18.32 2.78
C ARG A 258 8.87 17.93 1.31
N GLY A 259 9.14 18.93 0.46
CA GLY A 259 9.23 18.75 -0.99
C GLY A 259 7.86 18.75 -1.66
N PRO A 260 7.78 18.46 -2.96
CA PRO A 260 6.52 18.52 -3.70
C PRO A 260 5.56 17.40 -3.27
N MET A 261 4.27 17.65 -3.49
CA MET A 261 3.23 16.62 -3.35
C MET A 261 3.57 15.38 -4.19
N GLY A 262 3.33 14.19 -3.63
CA GLY A 262 3.67 12.93 -4.29
C GLY A 262 5.13 12.47 -4.13
N ARG A 263 6.05 13.31 -3.63
CA ARG A 263 7.47 12.96 -3.45
C ARG A 263 7.70 11.62 -2.77
N ALA A 264 6.98 11.35 -1.68
CA ALA A 264 7.13 10.10 -0.94
C ALA A 264 6.74 8.88 -1.81
N VAL A 265 5.67 8.99 -2.60
CA VAL A 265 5.26 7.95 -3.56
C VAL A 265 6.36 7.73 -4.60
N TYR A 266 6.86 8.79 -5.25
CA TYR A 266 7.90 8.66 -6.28
C TYR A 266 9.21 8.08 -5.75
N ALA A 267 9.59 8.45 -4.52
CA ALA A 267 10.75 7.87 -3.85
C ALA A 267 10.52 6.38 -3.58
N ALA A 268 9.36 5.99 -3.04
CA ALA A 268 9.02 4.59 -2.78
C ALA A 268 9.04 3.75 -4.06
N THR A 269 8.39 4.20 -5.14
CA THR A 269 8.31 3.47 -6.41
C THR A 269 9.70 3.32 -7.04
N ARG A 270 10.53 4.38 -7.01
CA ARG A 270 11.88 4.29 -7.57
C ARG A 270 12.83 3.44 -6.73
N MET A 271 12.72 3.48 -5.40
CA MET A 271 13.47 2.58 -4.52
C MET A 271 13.04 1.12 -4.72
N ALA A 272 11.74 0.86 -4.78
CA ALA A 272 11.19 -0.48 -5.01
C ALA A 272 11.65 -1.08 -6.34
N THR A 273 11.64 -0.29 -7.42
CA THR A 273 12.19 -0.73 -8.72
C THR A 273 13.70 -0.97 -8.67
N GLY A 274 14.45 -0.11 -7.97
CA GLY A 274 15.90 -0.28 -7.73
C GLY A 274 16.27 -1.51 -6.89
N LEU A 275 15.30 -2.10 -6.19
CA LEU A 275 15.43 -3.33 -5.40
C LEU A 275 14.80 -4.55 -6.10
N ALA A 276 14.38 -4.43 -7.36
CA ALA A 276 13.68 -5.49 -8.12
C ALA A 276 12.37 -6.00 -7.47
N LEU A 277 11.61 -5.16 -6.76
CA LEU A 277 10.29 -5.58 -6.23
C LEU A 277 9.27 -5.87 -7.34
N HIS A 278 9.47 -5.27 -8.52
CA HIS A 278 8.67 -5.49 -9.72
C HIS A 278 9.00 -6.81 -10.44
N ARG A 279 10.00 -7.56 -9.97
CA ARG A 279 10.46 -8.81 -10.59
C ARG A 279 10.03 -10.05 -9.80
N SER A 280 9.74 -11.15 -10.49
CA SER A 280 9.48 -12.46 -9.88
C SER A 280 10.79 -13.12 -9.44
N VAL A 281 10.98 -13.26 -8.13
CA VAL A 281 12.20 -13.80 -7.52
C VAL A 281 12.11 -15.30 -7.25
N SER A 282 13.26 -15.99 -7.29
CA SER A 282 13.36 -17.45 -7.12
C SER A 282 12.89 -17.94 -5.75
N ARG A 283 11.84 -18.77 -5.74
CA ARG A 283 11.39 -19.56 -4.58
C ARG A 283 12.41 -20.59 -4.12
N GLN A 284 13.46 -20.87 -4.89
CA GLN A 284 14.53 -21.78 -4.47
C GLN A 284 15.55 -21.07 -3.58
N ALA A 285 15.77 -19.77 -3.82
CA ALA A 285 16.77 -18.97 -3.14
C ALA A 285 16.21 -18.19 -1.94
N ILE A 286 14.95 -17.71 -2.04
CA ILE A 286 14.38 -16.76 -1.08
C ILE A 286 13.28 -17.42 -0.22
N PRO A 287 13.25 -17.21 1.11
CA PRO A 287 12.16 -17.69 1.97
C PRO A 287 10.79 -17.12 1.58
N ILE A 288 9.72 -17.92 1.70
CA ILE A 288 8.37 -17.52 1.27
C ILE A 288 7.88 -16.22 1.93
N ALA A 289 8.17 -16.05 3.21
CA ALA A 289 7.85 -14.84 3.95
C ALA A 289 8.43 -13.56 3.33
N GLN A 290 9.66 -13.64 2.82
CA GLN A 290 10.30 -12.51 2.18
C GLN A 290 9.71 -12.26 0.78
N ILE A 291 9.37 -13.31 0.04
CA ILE A 291 8.71 -13.21 -1.27
C ILE A 291 7.34 -12.52 -1.13
N ASN A 292 6.51 -13.00 -0.21
CA ASN A 292 5.18 -12.45 0.03
C ASN A 292 5.23 -11.00 0.54
N ARG A 293 6.15 -10.69 1.46
CA ARG A 293 6.36 -9.32 1.93
C ARG A 293 6.76 -8.38 0.78
N ARG A 294 7.66 -8.80 -0.10
CA ARG A 294 8.08 -8.01 -1.27
C ARG A 294 6.91 -7.78 -2.22
N ALA A 295 6.10 -8.80 -2.49
CA ALA A 295 4.89 -8.67 -3.31
C ALA A 295 3.87 -7.72 -2.66
N ARG A 296 3.66 -7.80 -1.34
CA ARG A 296 2.78 -6.89 -0.58
C ARG A 296 3.22 -5.44 -0.72
N ILE A 297 4.50 -5.17 -0.53
CA ILE A 297 5.07 -3.80 -0.62
C ILE A 297 5.03 -3.30 -2.07
N TRP A 298 5.27 -4.18 -3.05
CA TRP A 298 5.08 -3.84 -4.46
C TRP A 298 3.63 -3.47 -4.78
N GLY A 299 2.65 -4.23 -4.29
CA GLY A 299 1.22 -3.88 -4.40
C GLY A 299 0.89 -2.53 -3.79
N ALA A 300 1.46 -2.21 -2.63
CA ALA A 300 1.31 -0.89 -2.00
C ALA A 300 1.91 0.25 -2.85
N CYS A 301 3.03 0.00 -3.55
CA CYS A 301 3.60 0.95 -4.50
C CYS A 301 2.68 1.17 -5.70
N ILE A 302 2.08 0.12 -6.27
CA ILE A 302 1.11 0.22 -7.37
C ILE A 302 -0.09 1.06 -6.94
N ILE A 303 -0.67 0.75 -5.77
CA ILE A 303 -1.81 1.49 -5.21
C ILE A 303 -1.46 2.98 -5.07
N ALA A 304 -0.38 3.29 -4.34
CA ALA A 304 0.01 4.67 -4.07
C ALA A 304 0.30 5.46 -5.36
N ASP A 305 1.02 4.85 -6.32
CA ASP A 305 1.34 5.46 -7.61
C ASP A 305 0.07 5.83 -8.39
N ARG A 306 -0.88 4.89 -8.52
CA ARG A 306 -2.10 5.08 -9.33
C ARG A 306 -3.01 6.16 -8.77
N TRP A 307 -3.21 6.18 -7.45
CA TRP A 307 -4.08 7.17 -6.83
C TRP A 307 -3.43 8.56 -6.74
N MET A 308 -2.11 8.64 -6.53
CA MET A 308 -1.39 9.91 -6.59
C MET A 308 -1.40 10.50 -8.00
N THR A 309 -1.20 9.64 -9.00
CA THR A 309 -1.29 10.00 -10.42
C THR A 309 -2.64 10.61 -10.77
N LEU A 310 -3.72 9.92 -10.38
CA LEU A 310 -5.07 10.40 -10.64
C LEU A 310 -5.34 11.74 -9.96
N ARG A 311 -4.94 11.89 -8.69
CA ARG A 311 -5.12 13.12 -7.92
C ARG A 311 -4.37 14.32 -8.51
N LEU A 312 -3.20 14.10 -9.11
CA LEU A 312 -2.38 15.15 -9.71
C LEU A 312 -2.62 15.34 -11.22
N GLY A 313 -3.43 14.48 -11.86
CA GLY A 313 -3.60 14.48 -13.32
C GLY A 313 -2.29 14.19 -14.08
N GLN A 314 -1.40 13.40 -13.49
CA GLN A 314 -0.07 13.10 -14.05
C GLN A 314 -0.03 11.73 -14.73
N MET A 315 1.11 11.35 -15.30
CA MET A 315 1.31 9.96 -15.76
C MET A 315 1.77 9.07 -14.61
N PRO A 316 1.35 7.79 -14.56
CA PRO A 316 1.85 6.87 -13.56
C PRO A 316 3.36 6.62 -13.68
N SER A 317 4.05 6.51 -12.54
CA SER A 317 5.49 6.21 -12.52
C SER A 317 5.75 4.72 -12.78
N ILE A 318 4.80 3.86 -12.44
CA ILE A 318 4.91 2.40 -12.65
C ILE A 318 4.22 2.02 -13.95
N ASP A 319 4.97 1.49 -14.90
CA ASP A 319 4.41 0.74 -16.03
C ASP A 319 4.50 -0.77 -15.76
N LEU A 320 3.35 -1.41 -15.61
CA LEU A 320 3.25 -2.84 -15.30
C LEU A 320 3.65 -3.75 -16.46
N SER A 321 3.79 -3.23 -17.69
CA SER A 321 4.37 -3.99 -18.80
C SER A 321 5.84 -4.36 -18.59
N TYR A 322 6.53 -3.68 -17.66
CA TYR A 322 7.89 -3.98 -17.25
C TYR A 322 7.98 -4.82 -15.96
N ALA A 323 6.84 -5.25 -15.40
CA ALA A 323 6.77 -6.02 -14.17
C ALA A 323 6.31 -7.47 -14.45
N ASP A 324 6.96 -8.43 -13.78
CA ASP A 324 6.54 -9.85 -13.78
C ASP A 324 6.31 -10.39 -12.35
N ALA A 325 6.43 -9.53 -11.33
CA ALA A 325 6.06 -9.86 -9.95
C ALA A 325 4.56 -10.22 -9.84
N PRO A 326 4.21 -11.25 -9.06
CA PRO A 326 2.81 -11.56 -8.79
C PRO A 326 2.15 -10.43 -7.99
N PHE A 327 0.83 -10.32 -8.10
CA PHE A 327 0.06 -9.53 -7.13
C PHE A 327 0.24 -10.06 -5.71
N PRO A 328 0.02 -9.23 -4.67
CA PRO A 328 0.13 -9.66 -3.28
C PRO A 328 -0.71 -10.92 -3.00
N SER A 329 -0.15 -11.84 -2.21
CA SER A 329 -0.94 -12.92 -1.60
C SER A 329 -2.03 -12.32 -0.71
N HIS A 330 -3.17 -12.99 -0.64
CA HIS A 330 -4.23 -12.67 0.32
C HIS A 330 -3.96 -13.30 1.70
N LEU A 331 -2.99 -14.19 1.82
CA LEU A 331 -2.65 -14.93 3.04
C LEU A 331 -1.50 -14.26 3.82
N PRO A 332 -1.32 -14.58 5.11
CA PRO A 332 -0.15 -14.14 5.88
C PRO A 332 1.18 -14.46 5.19
N ASP A 333 2.19 -13.59 5.36
CA ASP A 333 3.46 -13.68 4.62
C ASP A 333 4.12 -15.06 4.68
N HIS A 334 4.03 -15.75 5.82
CA HIS A 334 4.67 -17.05 6.03
C HIS A 334 3.99 -18.22 5.32
N ILE A 335 2.84 -18.02 4.67
CA ILE A 335 2.04 -19.07 4.01
C ILE A 335 2.24 -19.04 2.50
N LEU A 336 2.39 -20.22 1.91
CA LEU A 336 2.58 -20.38 0.46
C LEU A 336 1.22 -20.48 -0.27
N ASP A 337 0.99 -19.59 -1.24
CA ASP A 337 -0.17 -19.62 -2.12
C ASP A 337 -0.28 -20.96 -2.89
N GLY A 338 -1.48 -21.52 -2.95
CA GLY A 338 -1.78 -22.74 -3.74
C GLY A 338 -1.45 -24.07 -3.03
N THR A 339 -1.10 -24.04 -1.74
CA THR A 339 -1.00 -25.25 -0.90
C THR A 339 -2.30 -25.50 -0.15
N ASN A 340 -2.54 -26.74 0.31
CA ASN A 340 -3.59 -27.03 1.28
C ASN A 340 -3.18 -26.41 2.63
N TYR A 341 -3.49 -25.13 2.81
CA TYR A 341 -3.32 -24.45 4.08
C TYR A 341 -4.39 -24.92 5.09
N PRO A 342 -4.13 -24.84 6.41
CA PRO A 342 -5.13 -25.19 7.42
C PRO A 342 -6.44 -24.45 7.17
N LEU A 343 -7.58 -25.15 7.31
CA LEU A 343 -8.92 -24.58 7.10
C LEU A 343 -9.16 -23.28 7.89
N ASP A 344 -8.47 -23.11 9.01
CA ASP A 344 -8.58 -21.93 9.89
C ASP A 344 -7.69 -20.74 9.45
N THR A 345 -7.04 -20.82 8.29
CA THR A 345 -6.17 -19.75 7.80
C THR A 345 -7.00 -18.56 7.33
N ILE A 346 -6.73 -17.40 7.90
CA ILE A 346 -7.48 -16.18 7.63
C ILE A 346 -6.81 -15.38 6.51
N PRO A 347 -7.56 -14.99 5.46
CA PRO A 347 -7.01 -14.26 4.31
C PRO A 347 -6.82 -12.77 4.62
N CYS A 348 -5.91 -12.48 5.56
CA CYS A 348 -5.73 -11.16 6.17
C CYS A 348 -5.32 -10.04 5.20
N PHE A 349 -4.81 -10.36 4.01
CA PHE A 349 -4.44 -9.37 2.99
C PHE A 349 -5.38 -9.38 1.79
N ARG A 350 -6.56 -10.00 1.88
CA ARG A 350 -7.51 -10.05 0.77
C ARG A 350 -7.90 -8.65 0.29
N PHE A 351 -8.16 -7.71 1.21
CA PHE A 351 -8.46 -6.32 0.83
C PHE A 351 -7.32 -5.68 0.02
N HIS A 352 -6.08 -5.82 0.49
CA HIS A 352 -4.89 -5.28 -0.19
C HIS A 352 -4.70 -5.86 -1.60
N GLN A 353 -4.97 -7.16 -1.75
CA GLN A 353 -4.95 -7.83 -3.05
C GLN A 353 -6.01 -7.23 -3.99
N GLU A 354 -7.25 -7.08 -3.54
CA GLU A 354 -8.32 -6.51 -4.36
C GLU A 354 -8.10 -5.02 -4.67
N MET A 355 -7.57 -4.25 -3.72
CA MET A 355 -7.18 -2.86 -3.94
C MET A 355 -6.05 -2.73 -4.96
N THR A 356 -5.10 -3.68 -4.99
CA THR A 356 -4.03 -3.72 -6.00
C THR A 356 -4.59 -4.00 -7.40
N LYS A 357 -5.53 -4.94 -7.53
CA LYS A 357 -6.23 -5.22 -8.80
C LYS A 357 -7.04 -4.01 -9.27
N LEU A 358 -7.73 -3.33 -8.37
CA LEU A 358 -8.47 -2.11 -8.69
C LEU A 358 -7.53 -0.98 -9.15
N ALA A 359 -6.36 -0.85 -8.54
CA ALA A 359 -5.34 0.11 -8.98
C ALA A 359 -4.76 -0.22 -10.37
N ASP A 360 -4.62 -1.51 -10.71
CA ASP A 360 -4.29 -1.93 -12.08
C ASP A 360 -5.39 -1.54 -13.08
N LEU A 361 -6.66 -1.85 -12.78
CA LEU A 361 -7.81 -1.43 -13.58
C LEU A 361 -7.83 0.09 -13.78
N LEU A 362 -7.55 0.88 -12.74
CA LEU A 362 -7.43 2.33 -12.83
C LEU A 362 -6.32 2.76 -13.79
N GLY A 363 -5.14 2.13 -13.70
CA GLY A 363 -4.02 2.44 -14.60
C GLY A 363 -4.34 2.17 -16.07
N ARG A 364 -5.07 1.07 -16.33
CA ARG A 364 -5.55 0.73 -17.68
C ARG A 364 -6.65 1.68 -18.15
N ALA A 365 -7.60 2.04 -17.29
CA ALA A 365 -8.62 3.04 -17.58
C ALA A 365 -7.98 4.38 -17.97
N TYR A 366 -7.09 4.91 -17.13
CA TYR A 366 -6.38 6.16 -17.37
C TYR A 366 -5.63 6.17 -18.71
N ARG A 367 -4.98 5.06 -19.07
CA ARG A 367 -4.27 4.94 -20.35
C ARG A 367 -5.23 5.04 -21.54
N LEU A 368 -6.40 4.40 -21.45
CA LEU A 368 -7.43 4.40 -22.49
C LEU A 368 -8.16 5.74 -22.61
N SER A 369 -8.53 6.37 -21.49
CA SER A 369 -9.43 7.53 -21.47
C SER A 369 -8.75 8.88 -21.29
N CYS A 370 -7.72 8.96 -20.45
CA CYS A 370 -7.18 10.24 -19.97
C CYS A 370 -5.81 10.61 -20.55
N SER A 371 -5.06 9.67 -21.13
CA SER A 371 -3.74 10.00 -21.69
C SER A 371 -3.88 10.83 -22.99
N PRO A 372 -2.94 11.74 -23.31
CA PRO A 372 -3.05 12.64 -24.47
C PRO A 372 -3.29 11.94 -25.82
N TYR A 373 -2.85 10.70 -25.94
CA TYR A 373 -3.04 9.85 -27.11
C TYR A 373 -3.93 8.64 -26.85
N GLY A 374 -4.45 8.48 -25.63
CA GLY A 374 -5.14 7.27 -25.17
C GLY A 374 -6.33 6.96 -26.04
N LEU A 375 -7.32 7.84 -26.03
CA LEU A 375 -8.55 7.64 -26.77
C LEU A 375 -8.27 7.58 -28.28
N ASN A 376 -7.41 8.46 -28.79
CA ASN A 376 -7.05 8.53 -30.21
C ASN A 376 -6.33 7.28 -30.73
N ARG A 377 -5.53 6.59 -29.92
CA ARG A 377 -4.77 5.39 -30.31
C ARG A 377 -5.38 4.08 -29.81
N SER A 378 -6.41 4.16 -28.98
CA SER A 378 -7.08 2.98 -28.44
C SER A 378 -8.00 2.33 -29.48
N GLU A 379 -8.11 1.02 -29.42
CA GLU A 379 -9.06 0.26 -30.22
C GLU A 379 -10.33 0.01 -29.39
N GLY A 380 -11.48 -0.13 -30.05
CA GLY A 380 -12.74 -0.49 -29.38
C GLY A 380 -12.61 -1.78 -28.55
N TYR A 381 -11.81 -2.75 -29.03
CA TYR A 381 -11.57 -4.02 -28.34
C TYR A 381 -10.89 -3.85 -26.96
N SER A 382 -9.96 -2.90 -26.81
CA SER A 382 -9.27 -2.67 -25.54
C SER A 382 -10.22 -2.18 -24.44
N HIS A 383 -11.25 -1.41 -24.79
CA HIS A 383 -12.28 -0.96 -23.86
C HIS A 383 -13.21 -2.10 -23.45
N PHE A 384 -13.55 -2.98 -24.40
CA PHE A 384 -14.36 -4.15 -24.12
C PHE A 384 -13.64 -5.12 -23.17
N LEU A 385 -12.35 -5.37 -23.40
CA LEU A 385 -11.53 -6.17 -22.47
C LEU A 385 -11.47 -5.56 -21.07
N TRP A 386 -11.28 -4.24 -20.98
CA TRP A 386 -11.29 -3.56 -19.69
C TRP A 386 -12.63 -3.76 -18.96
N GLN A 387 -13.76 -3.65 -19.68
CA GLN A 387 -15.09 -3.86 -19.11
C GLN A 387 -15.26 -5.30 -18.60
N ILE A 388 -14.82 -6.32 -19.35
CA ILE A 388 -14.89 -7.72 -18.89
C ILE A 388 -14.10 -7.88 -17.60
N ASP A 389 -12.84 -7.44 -17.58
CA ASP A 389 -11.98 -7.59 -16.41
C ASP A 389 -12.56 -6.87 -15.17
N TYR A 390 -13.17 -5.70 -15.36
CA TYR A 390 -13.85 -4.98 -14.29
C TYR A 390 -15.05 -5.78 -13.74
N LEU A 391 -15.90 -6.32 -14.61
CA LEU A 391 -17.07 -7.10 -14.22
C LEU A 391 -16.68 -8.40 -13.51
N GLU A 392 -15.66 -9.10 -14.02
CA GLU A 392 -15.11 -10.30 -13.38
C GLU A 392 -14.53 -10.00 -12.01
N TRP A 393 -13.76 -8.92 -11.90
CA TRP A 393 -13.23 -8.45 -10.61
C TRP A 393 -14.37 -8.15 -9.63
N ARG A 394 -15.39 -7.40 -10.05
CA ARG A 394 -16.53 -7.03 -9.20
C ARG A 394 -17.31 -8.25 -8.70
N ALA A 395 -17.46 -9.29 -9.54
CA ALA A 395 -18.15 -10.53 -9.17
C ALA A 395 -17.39 -11.37 -8.12
N GLN A 396 -16.08 -11.15 -7.95
CA GLN A 396 -15.22 -11.91 -7.03
C GLN A 396 -15.02 -11.22 -5.67
N ILE A 397 -15.65 -10.07 -5.45
CA ILE A 397 -15.52 -9.32 -4.19
C ILE A 397 -16.25 -10.07 -3.07
N PRO A 398 -15.57 -10.39 -1.95
CA PRO A 398 -16.20 -11.08 -0.83
C PRO A 398 -17.17 -10.17 -0.07
N GLN A 399 -18.11 -10.77 0.66
CA GLN A 399 -19.04 -10.04 1.52
C GLN A 399 -18.40 -9.55 2.83
N ASN A 400 -17.43 -10.32 3.36
CA ASN A 400 -16.74 -10.06 4.63
C ASN A 400 -15.23 -9.92 4.42
N TRP A 401 -14.54 -9.21 5.32
CA TRP A 401 -13.13 -8.84 5.16
C TRP A 401 -12.30 -9.16 6.41
N PRO A 402 -12.16 -10.44 6.78
CA PRO A 402 -11.49 -10.83 8.00
C PRO A 402 -9.99 -10.53 7.91
N TYR A 403 -9.45 -9.87 8.93
CA TYR A 403 -8.02 -9.67 9.10
C TYR A 403 -7.43 -10.68 10.10
N SER A 404 -8.17 -10.97 11.17
CA SER A 404 -7.82 -12.01 12.15
C SER A 404 -9.08 -12.76 12.57
N ALA A 405 -8.95 -13.72 13.49
CA ALA A 405 -10.10 -14.47 14.01
C ALA A 405 -11.08 -13.57 14.80
N HIS A 406 -10.62 -12.39 15.21
CA HIS A 406 -11.35 -11.47 16.07
C HIS A 406 -11.50 -10.07 15.47
N ILE A 407 -10.85 -9.79 14.33
CA ILE A 407 -10.98 -8.53 13.60
C ILE A 407 -11.54 -8.80 12.21
N ASP A 408 -12.68 -8.17 11.96
CA ASP A 408 -13.18 -7.87 10.63
C ASP A 408 -12.88 -6.41 10.26
N THR A 409 -12.86 -6.12 8.96
CA THR A 409 -12.63 -4.77 8.44
C THR A 409 -13.89 -4.28 7.71
N PRO A 410 -14.98 -3.93 8.43
CA PRO A 410 -16.26 -3.55 7.80
C PRO A 410 -16.15 -2.32 6.88
N GLN A 411 -15.09 -1.51 7.06
CA GLN A 411 -14.81 -0.31 6.29
C GLN A 411 -14.19 -0.62 4.91
N ALA A 412 -13.78 -1.87 4.67
CA ALA A 412 -13.23 -2.31 3.39
C ALA A 412 -14.21 -2.13 2.22
N THR A 413 -15.45 -2.61 2.37
CA THR A 413 -16.48 -2.48 1.32
C THR A 413 -16.75 -1.03 0.91
N PRO A 414 -17.07 -0.10 1.84
CA PRO A 414 -17.34 1.28 1.44
C PRO A 414 -16.11 1.99 0.87
N ILE A 415 -14.90 1.69 1.35
CA ILE A 415 -13.65 2.21 0.74
C ILE A 415 -13.51 1.70 -0.70
N LEU A 416 -13.69 0.39 -0.94
CA LEU A 416 -13.62 -0.16 -2.30
C LEU A 416 -14.70 0.42 -3.21
N ASN A 417 -15.92 0.62 -2.73
CA ASN A 417 -16.99 1.27 -3.50
C ASN A 417 -16.60 2.70 -3.89
N LEU A 418 -16.09 3.50 -2.94
CA LEU A 418 -15.60 4.85 -3.21
C LEU A 418 -14.48 4.86 -4.27
N LEU A 419 -13.48 3.99 -4.13
CA LEU A 419 -12.40 3.87 -5.11
C LEU A 419 -12.94 3.39 -6.46
N THR A 420 -13.93 2.49 -6.47
CA THR A 420 -14.58 1.99 -7.69
C THR A 420 -15.30 3.11 -8.44
N VAL A 421 -15.95 4.04 -7.74
CA VAL A 421 -16.55 5.24 -8.36
C VAL A 421 -15.51 6.01 -9.14
N ALA A 422 -14.32 6.23 -8.57
CA ALA A 422 -13.24 6.93 -9.27
C ALA A 422 -12.75 6.17 -10.51
N VAL A 423 -12.57 4.84 -10.40
CA VAL A 423 -12.15 3.99 -11.52
C VAL A 423 -13.16 4.03 -12.67
N LEU A 424 -14.44 3.85 -12.35
CA LEU A 424 -15.52 3.95 -13.33
C LEU A 424 -15.61 5.34 -13.93
N TYR A 425 -15.57 6.39 -13.09
CA TYR A 425 -15.59 7.78 -13.53
C TYR A 425 -14.48 8.03 -14.56
N THR A 426 -13.23 7.67 -14.22
CA THR A 426 -12.07 7.80 -15.12
C THR A 426 -12.29 7.06 -16.44
N PHE A 427 -12.86 5.86 -16.42
CA PHE A 427 -13.08 5.08 -17.64
C PHE A 427 -14.22 5.62 -18.51
N ILE A 428 -15.37 5.96 -17.91
CA ILE A 428 -16.59 6.29 -18.66
C ILE A 428 -16.68 7.76 -19.06
N GLN A 429 -15.91 8.65 -18.42
CA GLN A 429 -16.00 10.09 -18.64
C GLN A 429 -15.97 10.49 -20.13
N PRO A 430 -15.07 9.97 -20.99
CA PRO A 430 -15.03 10.39 -22.40
C PRO A 430 -16.30 10.05 -23.19
N PHE A 431 -17.10 9.08 -22.71
CA PHE A 431 -18.30 8.62 -23.39
C PHE A 431 -19.57 9.33 -22.91
N TYR A 432 -19.68 9.60 -21.61
CA TYR A 432 -20.85 10.29 -21.04
C TYR A 432 -20.72 11.82 -21.09
N TRP A 433 -19.49 12.33 -20.99
CA TRP A 433 -19.20 13.77 -20.98
C TRP A 433 -18.01 14.09 -21.89
N PRO A 434 -18.15 13.86 -23.21
CA PRO A 434 -17.07 14.14 -24.17
C PRO A 434 -16.73 15.63 -24.19
N THR A 435 -15.46 15.96 -23.99
CA THR A 435 -14.93 17.31 -24.24
C THR A 435 -14.48 17.51 -25.70
N GLN A 436 -14.36 16.42 -26.45
CA GLN A 436 -14.03 16.36 -27.86
C GLN A 436 -14.82 15.21 -28.53
N PRO A 437 -15.03 15.23 -29.86
CA PRO A 437 -15.66 14.11 -30.55
C PRO A 437 -14.92 12.79 -30.29
N ILE A 438 -15.67 11.72 -30.03
CA ILE A 438 -15.09 10.38 -29.85
C ILE A 438 -14.47 9.94 -31.19
N PRO A 439 -13.19 9.51 -31.21
CA PRO A 439 -12.51 9.07 -32.43
C PRO A 439 -13.25 7.94 -33.14
N GLU A 440 -13.23 7.94 -34.48
CA GLU A 440 -13.95 6.96 -35.30
C GLU A 440 -13.50 5.51 -35.06
N ASN A 441 -12.23 5.32 -34.67
CA ASN A 441 -11.67 4.01 -34.31
C ASN A 441 -12.21 3.45 -32.97
N VAL A 442 -12.94 4.25 -32.19
CA VAL A 442 -13.53 3.84 -30.91
C VAL A 442 -15.03 3.59 -31.07
N THR A 443 -15.37 2.38 -31.47
CA THR A 443 -16.76 1.91 -31.62
C THR A 443 -17.43 1.52 -30.30
N TYR A 444 -16.64 1.32 -29.24
CA TYR A 444 -17.13 0.95 -27.92
C TYR A 444 -18.10 2.00 -27.34
N ARG A 445 -19.19 1.55 -26.72
CA ARG A 445 -20.08 2.38 -25.92
C ARG A 445 -20.36 1.69 -24.58
N PRO A 446 -20.22 2.39 -23.45
CA PRO A 446 -20.48 1.80 -22.15
C PRO A 446 -21.98 1.48 -21.97
N PRO A 447 -22.33 0.40 -21.25
CA PRO A 447 -23.72 0.09 -20.94
C PRO A 447 -24.34 1.12 -19.99
N ASP A 448 -25.63 1.43 -20.14
CA ASP A 448 -26.35 2.36 -19.25
C ASP A 448 -26.28 1.96 -17.78
N ALA A 449 -26.24 0.65 -17.49
CA ALA A 449 -26.09 0.12 -16.13
C ALA A 449 -24.82 0.62 -15.41
N PHE A 450 -23.79 1.05 -16.14
CA PHE A 450 -22.59 1.64 -15.52
C PHE A 450 -22.90 2.98 -14.87
N TRP A 451 -23.75 3.79 -15.51
CA TRP A 451 -24.22 5.07 -14.96
C TRP A 451 -25.06 4.86 -13.69
N ASP A 452 -25.98 3.91 -13.70
CA ASP A 452 -26.82 3.63 -12.54
C ASP A 452 -25.99 3.10 -11.36
N SER A 453 -25.02 2.24 -11.65
CA SER A 453 -24.09 1.68 -10.67
C SER A 453 -23.20 2.75 -10.03
N ILE A 454 -22.59 3.63 -10.83
CA ILE A 454 -21.73 4.70 -10.31
C ILE A 454 -22.54 5.72 -9.50
N LEU A 455 -23.76 6.05 -9.93
CA LEU A 455 -24.65 6.97 -9.21
C LEU A 455 -25.05 6.42 -7.84
N THR A 456 -25.41 5.14 -7.78
CA THR A 456 -25.76 4.45 -6.54
C THR A 456 -24.56 4.39 -5.58
N MET A 457 -23.41 3.89 -6.05
CA MET A 457 -22.20 3.80 -5.22
C MET A 457 -21.70 5.18 -4.76
N ALA A 458 -21.83 6.22 -5.58
CA ALA A 458 -21.48 7.58 -5.18
C ALA A 458 -22.38 8.08 -4.04
N GLY A 459 -23.68 7.80 -4.09
CA GLY A 459 -24.61 8.16 -3.01
C GLY A 459 -24.29 7.42 -1.71
N GLU A 460 -24.12 6.11 -1.78
CA GLU A 460 -23.72 5.28 -0.62
C GLU A 460 -22.40 5.74 -0.01
N SER A 461 -21.43 6.11 -0.85
CA SER A 461 -20.12 6.60 -0.39
C SER A 461 -20.22 7.95 0.32
N ILE A 462 -21.12 8.84 -0.12
CA ILE A 462 -21.38 10.13 0.55
C ILE A 462 -22.02 9.90 1.92
N GLU A 463 -23.03 9.04 2.01
CA GLU A 463 -23.67 8.70 3.28
C GLU A 463 -22.67 8.09 4.26
N TRP A 464 -21.82 7.16 3.78
CA TRP A 464 -20.75 6.58 4.59
C TRP A 464 -19.75 7.64 5.08
N MET A 465 -19.37 8.59 4.22
CA MET A 465 -18.46 9.69 4.56
C MET A 465 -19.03 10.65 5.61
N CYS A 466 -20.35 10.79 5.70
CA CYS A 466 -21.02 11.56 6.76
C CYS A 466 -20.93 10.88 8.14
N GLY A 467 -20.65 9.57 8.18
CA GLY A 467 -20.50 8.79 9.41
C GLY A 467 -19.09 8.28 9.61
N ALA A 468 -18.94 6.95 9.62
CA ALA A 468 -17.67 6.26 9.88
C ALA A 468 -16.55 6.59 8.87
N GLY A 469 -16.90 7.00 7.64
CA GLY A 469 -15.95 7.34 6.60
C GLY A 469 -15.14 8.61 6.87
N SER A 470 -15.66 9.53 7.70
CA SER A 470 -14.97 10.78 8.06
C SER A 470 -13.57 10.55 8.64
N PHE A 471 -13.41 9.52 9.47
CA PHE A 471 -12.09 9.11 10.00
C PHE A 471 -11.12 8.78 8.88
N TYR A 472 -11.53 7.97 7.91
CA TYR A 472 -10.70 7.55 6.78
C TYR A 472 -10.36 8.70 5.84
N PHE A 473 -11.32 9.60 5.62
CA PHE A 473 -11.13 10.81 4.83
C PHE A 473 -10.08 11.75 5.43
N ASP A 474 -10.05 11.85 6.76
CA ASP A 474 -9.07 12.69 7.45
C ASP A 474 -7.66 12.11 7.39
N ILE A 475 -7.53 10.78 7.52
CA ILE A 475 -6.22 10.13 7.63
C ILE A 475 -5.64 9.75 6.28
N TRP A 476 -6.46 9.47 5.25
CA TRP A 476 -5.98 8.90 4.00
C TRP A 476 -6.26 9.82 2.81
N SER A 477 -5.26 10.64 2.47
CA SER A 477 -5.32 11.65 1.39
C SER A 477 -5.67 11.07 0.01
N THR A 478 -5.43 9.77 -0.21
CA THR A 478 -5.84 9.05 -1.42
C THR A 478 -7.35 9.10 -1.66
N LEU A 479 -8.18 9.17 -0.61
CA LEU A 479 -9.64 9.12 -0.72
C LEU A 479 -10.26 10.45 -1.19
N LEU A 480 -9.50 11.55 -1.20
CA LEU A 480 -9.99 12.87 -1.58
C LEU A 480 -10.49 12.92 -3.03
N HIS A 481 -9.66 12.51 -3.99
CA HIS A 481 -10.04 12.56 -5.41
C HIS A 481 -11.23 11.63 -5.72
N PRO A 482 -11.26 10.36 -5.27
CA PRO A 482 -12.44 9.51 -5.38
C PRO A 482 -13.72 10.15 -4.81
N PHE A 483 -13.62 10.84 -3.69
CA PHE A 483 -14.76 11.51 -3.09
C PHE A 483 -15.26 12.70 -3.93
N ILE A 484 -14.33 13.48 -4.51
CA ILE A 484 -14.68 14.52 -5.48
C ILE A 484 -15.37 13.92 -6.71
N CYS A 485 -14.94 12.74 -7.20
CA CYS A 485 -15.67 12.04 -8.27
C CYS A 485 -17.12 11.73 -7.87
N CYS A 486 -17.39 11.31 -6.64
CA CYS A 486 -18.76 11.12 -6.14
C CYS A 486 -19.57 12.42 -6.23
N LEU A 487 -19.00 13.56 -5.83
CA LEU A 487 -19.68 14.85 -5.89
C LEU A 487 -19.98 15.26 -7.34
N VAL A 488 -19.03 15.08 -8.26
CA VAL A 488 -19.24 15.38 -9.68
C VAL A 488 -20.35 14.50 -10.27
N VAL A 489 -20.36 13.20 -9.94
CA VAL A 489 -21.42 12.27 -10.39
C VAL A 489 -22.79 12.74 -9.89
N GLN A 490 -22.92 13.08 -8.60
CA GLN A 490 -24.18 13.58 -8.04
C GLN A 490 -24.57 14.94 -8.63
N ALA A 491 -23.63 15.85 -8.85
CA ALA A 491 -23.89 17.13 -9.50
C ALA A 491 -24.43 16.95 -10.93
N LYS A 492 -23.85 16.03 -11.70
CA LYS A 492 -24.34 15.71 -13.05
C LYS A 492 -25.75 15.10 -13.05
N ALA A 493 -26.10 14.30 -12.04
CA ALA A 493 -27.45 13.79 -11.88
C ALA A 493 -28.44 14.88 -11.43
N ALA A 494 -28.02 15.78 -10.53
CA ALA A 494 -28.82 16.92 -10.09
C ALA A 494 -29.12 17.90 -11.23
N GLN A 495 -28.14 18.18 -12.11
CA GLN A 495 -28.33 18.97 -13.33
C GLN A 495 -29.39 18.38 -14.28
N LYS A 496 -29.60 17.05 -14.23
CA LYS A 496 -30.64 16.35 -14.99
C LYS A 496 -32.00 16.28 -14.25
N GLY A 497 -32.14 16.97 -13.11
CA GLY A 497 -33.38 17.06 -12.33
C GLY A 497 -33.51 16.08 -11.16
N SER A 498 -32.47 15.34 -10.78
CA SER A 498 -32.52 14.45 -9.60
C SER A 498 -32.43 15.23 -8.29
N PHE A 499 -33.57 15.39 -7.60
CA PHE A 499 -33.62 16.04 -6.29
C PHE A 499 -32.76 15.31 -5.23
N THR A 500 -32.85 13.98 -5.17
CA THR A 500 -32.06 13.16 -4.24
C THR A 500 -30.56 13.35 -4.44
N SER A 501 -30.11 13.49 -5.69
CA SER A 501 -28.71 13.76 -5.99
C SER A 501 -28.28 15.16 -5.55
N GLY A 502 -29.16 16.15 -5.62
CA GLY A 502 -28.92 17.48 -5.06
C GLY A 502 -28.70 17.44 -3.55
N LEU A 503 -29.56 16.71 -2.81
CA LEU A 503 -29.42 16.55 -1.36
C LEU A 503 -28.11 15.83 -0.97
N LEU A 504 -27.75 14.77 -1.70
CA LEU A 504 -26.49 14.05 -1.50
C LEU A 504 -25.28 14.94 -1.81
N LEU A 505 -25.34 15.74 -2.87
CA LEU A 505 -24.28 16.70 -3.20
C LEU A 505 -24.07 17.69 -2.05
N ASP A 506 -25.14 18.25 -1.49
CA ASP A 506 -25.06 19.17 -0.36
C ASP A 506 -24.42 18.53 0.88
N ARG A 507 -24.81 17.30 1.23
CA ARG A 507 -24.19 16.52 2.32
C ARG A 507 -22.71 16.29 2.06
N GLY A 508 -22.35 15.88 0.85
CA GLY A 508 -20.96 15.63 0.47
C GLY A 508 -20.08 16.89 0.52
N ILE A 509 -20.60 18.05 0.10
CA ILE A 509 -19.92 19.33 0.24
C ILE A 509 -19.70 19.69 1.72
N GLN A 510 -20.69 19.42 2.59
CA GLN A 510 -20.54 19.64 4.04
C GLN A 510 -19.38 18.82 4.62
N VAL A 511 -19.22 17.56 4.21
CA VAL A 511 -18.08 16.71 4.63
C VAL A 511 -16.73 17.37 4.27
N ILE A 512 -16.59 17.91 3.06
CA ILE A 512 -15.38 18.61 2.63
C ILE A 512 -15.16 19.90 3.42
N CYS A 513 -16.22 20.68 3.65
CA CYS A 513 -16.15 21.90 4.46
C CYS A 513 -15.68 21.60 5.89
N GLU A 514 -16.21 20.55 6.52
CA GLU A 514 -15.78 20.16 7.87
C GLU A 514 -14.35 19.63 7.88
N TRP A 515 -13.96 18.83 6.88
CA TRP A 515 -12.56 18.40 6.72
C TRP A 515 -11.63 19.60 6.63
N ALA A 516 -11.94 20.56 5.77
CA ALA A 516 -11.14 21.75 5.54
C ALA A 516 -10.95 22.58 6.83
N LYS A 517 -12.00 22.73 7.66
CA LYS A 517 -11.93 23.47 8.94
C LYS A 517 -10.95 22.90 9.95
N HIS A 518 -10.73 21.58 9.97
CA HIS A 518 -10.02 20.90 11.06
C HIS A 518 -8.53 20.69 10.79
N GLY A 519 -7.98 21.18 9.69
CA GLY A 519 -6.56 20.99 9.39
C GLY A 519 -6.01 22.04 8.44
N GLU A 520 -4.71 22.27 8.56
CA GLU A 520 -3.99 23.15 7.64
C GLU A 520 -3.51 22.36 6.43
N SER A 521 -3.50 23.03 5.28
CA SER A 521 -2.87 22.49 4.09
C SER A 521 -1.36 22.70 4.17
N PRO A 522 -0.55 21.65 3.95
CA PRO A 522 0.89 21.83 3.79
C PRO A 522 1.18 22.78 2.62
N PRO A 523 2.22 23.63 2.69
CA PRO A 523 2.45 24.66 1.66
C PRO A 523 2.76 24.10 0.26
N PHE A 524 3.12 22.82 0.14
CA PHE A 524 3.47 22.18 -1.13
C PHE A 524 2.32 21.44 -1.81
N VAL A 525 1.13 21.38 -1.21
CA VAL A 525 -0.02 20.76 -1.88
C VAL A 525 -0.50 21.65 -3.01
N THR A 526 -0.92 21.05 -4.13
CA THR A 526 -1.35 21.77 -5.33
C THR A 526 -2.52 22.72 -5.06
N TYR A 527 -3.49 22.25 -4.27
CA TYR A 527 -4.68 23.01 -3.91
C TYR A 527 -4.82 23.01 -2.39
N GLN A 528 -4.93 24.20 -1.81
CA GLN A 528 -5.20 24.36 -0.40
C GLN A 528 -6.62 23.89 -0.10
N ARG A 529 -6.88 23.53 1.16
CA ARG A 529 -8.20 23.09 1.63
C ARG A 529 -9.30 24.10 1.30
N ALA A 530 -8.99 25.40 1.41
CA ALA A 530 -9.91 26.48 1.03
C ALA A 530 -10.25 26.46 -0.47
N ASP A 531 -9.24 26.31 -1.33
CA ASP A 531 -9.43 26.22 -2.79
C ASP A 531 -10.34 25.02 -3.15
N ILE A 532 -10.12 23.87 -2.50
CA ILE A 532 -10.95 22.67 -2.71
C ILE A 532 -12.40 22.94 -2.30
N VAL A 533 -12.63 23.62 -1.17
CA VAL A 533 -13.98 24.00 -0.73
C VAL A 533 -14.67 24.88 -1.76
N GLU A 534 -13.98 25.90 -2.28
CA GLU A 534 -14.52 26.78 -3.32
C GLU A 534 -14.88 26.00 -4.59
N MET A 535 -13.99 25.12 -5.06
CA MET A 535 -14.22 24.28 -6.24
C MET A 535 -15.45 23.37 -6.08
N VAL A 536 -15.65 22.75 -4.92
CA VAL A 536 -16.80 21.85 -4.72
C VAL A 536 -18.09 22.62 -4.47
N GLN A 537 -18.02 23.83 -3.90
CA GLN A 537 -19.18 24.72 -3.79
C GLN A 537 -19.70 25.16 -5.16
N ALA A 538 -18.79 25.38 -6.12
CA ALA A 538 -19.15 25.71 -7.51
C ALA A 538 -19.89 24.57 -8.24
N LEU A 539 -19.91 23.34 -7.70
CA LEU A 539 -20.70 22.24 -8.25
C LEU A 539 -22.21 22.39 -7.99
N LYS A 540 -22.60 23.24 -7.02
CA LYS A 540 -24.01 23.50 -6.74
C LYS A 540 -24.64 24.20 -7.95
N VAL A 541 -25.76 23.67 -8.40
CA VAL A 541 -26.53 24.25 -9.49
C VAL A 541 -27.47 25.28 -8.87
N GLU A 542 -27.32 26.56 -9.20
CA GLU A 542 -28.24 27.61 -8.74
C GLU A 542 -29.65 27.43 -9.36
N GLU A 543 -29.74 26.87 -10.57
CA GLU A 543 -30.96 26.83 -11.39
C GLU A 543 -31.98 25.72 -11.02
N GLY A 544 -31.65 24.79 -10.12
CA GLY A 544 -32.56 23.68 -9.76
C GLY A 544 -33.58 23.99 -8.65
N ILE A 545 -33.28 24.99 -7.82
CA ILE A 545 -34.11 25.34 -6.65
C ILE A 545 -35.32 26.19 -7.09
N GLU A 546 -35.15 27.08 -8.07
CA GLU A 546 -36.26 27.86 -8.62
C GLU A 546 -37.29 26.98 -9.35
N ALA A 547 -36.82 25.93 -10.05
CA ALA A 547 -37.71 24.98 -10.71
C ALA A 547 -38.49 24.10 -9.71
N ALA A 548 -37.92 23.79 -8.53
CA ALA A 548 -38.60 23.03 -7.48
C ALA A 548 -39.58 23.88 -6.65
N GLN A 549 -39.28 25.17 -6.45
CA GLN A 549 -40.17 26.12 -5.77
C GLN A 549 -41.42 26.47 -6.60
N GLY A 550 -41.40 26.23 -7.92
CA GLY A 550 -42.57 26.38 -8.80
C GLY A 550 -43.57 25.20 -8.78
N ILE A 551 -43.27 24.10 -8.07
CA ILE A 551 -44.10 22.87 -8.06
C ILE A 551 -44.81 22.64 -6.71
N ILE A 552 -44.73 23.60 -5.78
CA ILE A 552 -45.58 23.60 -4.58
C ILE A 552 -46.70 24.62 -4.80
N PRO A 553 -47.91 24.20 -5.23
CA PRO A 553 -49.06 25.08 -5.15
C PRO A 553 -49.43 25.26 -3.67
N LEU A 554 -49.53 26.53 -3.25
CA LEU A 554 -50.22 26.94 -2.02
C LEU A 554 -51.66 26.43 -1.98
#